data_AF-T1H140-F1
#
_entry.id   AF-T1H140-F1
#
_cell.length_a   1.000
_cell.length_b   1.000
_cell.length_c   1.000
_cell.angle_alpha   90.00
_cell.angle_beta   90.00
_cell.angle_gamma   90.00
#
_symmetry.space_group_name_H-M   'P 1'
#
loop_
_entity.id
_entity.type
_entity.pdbx_description
1 polymer ?
#
loop_
_entity_poly.entity_id
_entity_poly.type
_entity_poly.pdbx_seq_one_letter_code
_entity_poly.pdbx_strand_id
1 'polypeptide(L)'
;MKTPAIQNDFSYYRRIVSRQKIDNTSEMLVTTELANRMSLFYAHATPMLKVLSEATSKFVTDNSNDVDNTTETLGTMAKVCLRMLENPKL
;
A
#
# COMPACT_ATOMS: atom_id res chain seq x y z
N MET A 1 -5.41 -10.00 -1.46
CA MET A 1 -4.81 -11.33 -1.15
C MET A 1 -5.18 -12.47 -2.10
N LYS A 2 -6.25 -12.41 -2.92
CA LYS A 2 -6.68 -13.57 -3.75
C LYS A 2 -5.95 -13.72 -5.09
N THR A 3 -5.01 -12.83 -5.42
CA THR A 3 -4.36 -12.78 -6.74
C THR A 3 -2.85 -12.98 -6.60
N PRO A 4 -2.38 -14.22 -6.39
CA PRO A 4 -0.95 -14.51 -6.22
C PRO A 4 -0.13 -14.20 -7.49
N ALA A 5 -0.76 -14.19 -8.66
CA ALA A 5 -0.14 -13.87 -9.95
C ALA A 5 0.57 -12.50 -9.94
N ILE A 6 0.06 -11.49 -9.24
CA ILE A 6 0.66 -10.14 -9.22
C ILE A 6 2.12 -10.18 -8.74
N GLN A 7 2.40 -10.88 -7.64
CA GLN A 7 3.77 -11.00 -7.13
C GLN A 7 4.64 -11.89 -8.04
N ASN A 8 4.05 -12.94 -8.61
CA ASN A 8 4.76 -13.86 -9.52
C ASN A 8 5.20 -13.12 -10.78
N ASP A 9 4.26 -12.49 -11.48
CA ASP A 9 4.49 -11.78 -12.73
C ASP A 9 5.51 -10.67 -12.54
N PHE A 10 5.41 -9.90 -11.44
CA PHE A 10 6.38 -8.86 -11.15
C PHE A 10 7.78 -9.42 -10.82
N SER A 11 7.85 -10.53 -10.08
CA SER A 11 9.12 -11.22 -9.81
C SER A 11 9.76 -11.76 -11.10
N TYR A 12 8.94 -12.29 -12.00
CA TYR A 12 9.38 -12.75 -13.32
C TYR A 12 9.91 -11.60 -14.16
N TYR A 13 9.15 -10.50 -14.27
CA TYR A 13 9.57 -9.28 -14.95
C TYR A 13 10.95 -8.82 -14.47
N ARG A 14 11.16 -8.72 -13.15
CA ARG A 14 12.46 -8.30 -12.59
C ARG A 14 13.61 -9.22 -13.00
N ARG A 15 13.39 -10.53 -13.04
CA ARG A 15 14.40 -11.51 -13.47
C ARG A 15 14.75 -11.33 -14.94
N ILE A 16 13.75 -11.14 -15.81
CA ILE A 16 13.97 -10.96 -17.25
C ILE A 16 14.72 -9.66 -17.51
N VAL A 17 14.28 -8.53 -16.94
CA VAL A 17 14.94 -7.25 -17.22
C VAL A 17 16.35 -7.20 -16.64
N SER A 18 16.59 -7.82 -15.47
CA SER A 18 17.95 -7.93 -14.92
C SER A 18 18.90 -8.72 -15.84
N ARG A 19 18.39 -9.71 -16.58
CA ARG A 19 19.18 -10.46 -17.56
C ARG A 19 19.40 -9.65 -18.84
N GLN A 20 18.37 -8.96 -19.33
CA GLN A 20 18.45 -8.12 -20.53
C GLN A 20 19.36 -6.90 -20.37
N LYS A 21 19.57 -6.39 -19.15
CA LYS A 21 20.58 -5.35 -18.88
C LYS A 21 22.00 -5.74 -19.30
N ILE A 22 22.32 -7.04 -19.35
CA ILE A 22 23.64 -7.52 -19.77
C ILE A 22 23.84 -7.28 -21.27
N ASP A 23 22.75 -7.21 -22.06
CA ASP A 23 22.77 -7.04 -23.53
C ASP A 23 22.60 -5.56 -23.99
N ASN A 24 22.64 -4.59 -23.07
CA ASN A 24 22.90 -3.15 -23.31
C ASN A 24 22.16 -2.44 -24.48
N THR A 25 20.81 -2.46 -24.58
CA THR A 25 20.11 -1.61 -25.59
C THR A 25 18.67 -1.15 -25.29
N SER A 26 18.07 -1.41 -24.11
CA SER A 26 16.68 -1.00 -23.86
C SER A 26 16.55 0.04 -22.75
N GLU A 27 15.94 1.19 -23.07
CA GLU A 27 15.47 2.15 -22.07
C GLU A 27 14.52 1.45 -21.10
N MET A 28 14.97 1.32 -19.85
CA MET A 28 14.25 0.56 -18.86
C MET A 28 13.12 1.42 -18.28
N LEU A 29 11.87 1.07 -18.58
CA LEU A 29 10.68 1.80 -18.08
C LEU A 29 10.60 1.86 -16.54
N VAL A 30 11.18 0.88 -15.85
CA VAL A 30 11.17 0.79 -14.38
C VAL A 30 12.61 0.70 -13.88
N THR A 31 13.05 1.69 -13.11
CA THR A 31 14.39 1.69 -12.51
C THR A 31 14.52 0.60 -11.45
N THR A 32 15.76 0.18 -11.15
CA THR A 32 16.02 -0.81 -10.08
C THR A 32 15.45 -0.33 -8.74
N GLU A 33 15.57 0.95 -8.43
CA GLU A 33 15.05 1.54 -7.20
C GLU A 33 13.53 1.46 -7.13
N LEU A 34 12.83 1.87 -8.19
CA LEU A 34 11.37 1.78 -8.26
C LEU A 34 10.91 0.32 -8.13
N ALA A 35 11.61 -0.60 -8.79
CA ALA A 35 11.29 -2.03 -8.70
C ALA A 35 11.45 -2.60 -7.28
N ASN A 36 12.43 -2.11 -6.51
CA ASN A 36 12.59 -2.48 -5.11
C ASN A 36 11.43 -1.97 -4.25
N ARG A 37 11.02 -0.70 -4.43
CA ARG A 37 9.86 -0.12 -3.73
C ARG A 37 8.57 -0.88 -4.07
N MET A 38 8.36 -1.21 -5.35
CA MET A 38 7.21 -2.01 -5.79
C MET A 38 7.22 -3.43 -5.19
N SER A 39 8.39 -4.05 -5.05
CA SER A 39 8.50 -5.39 -4.45
C SER A 39 8.05 -5.38 -2.99
N LEU A 40 8.50 -4.38 -2.21
CA LEU A 40 8.07 -4.22 -0.82
C LEU A 40 6.56 -3.90 -0.73
N PHE A 41 6.06 -3.06 -1.63
CA PHE A 41 4.64 -2.74 -1.70
C PHE A 41 3.79 -4.01 -1.91
N TYR A 42 4.08 -4.82 -2.93
CA TYR A 42 3.32 -6.02 -3.24
C TYR A 42 3.54 -7.17 -2.26
N ALA A 43 4.62 -7.17 -1.46
CA ALA A 43 4.85 -8.16 -0.42
C ALA A 43 3.83 -8.07 0.73
N HIS A 44 3.19 -6.92 0.92
CA HIS A 44 2.16 -6.75 1.93
C HIS A 44 0.82 -7.38 1.51
N ALA A 45 0.11 -7.98 2.48
CA ALA A 45 -1.20 -8.59 2.26
C ALA A 45 -2.26 -7.60 1.77
N THR A 46 -2.19 -6.36 2.28
CA THR A 46 -3.07 -5.22 1.93
C THR A 46 -2.23 -3.99 1.61
N PRO A 47 -1.58 -3.92 0.43
CA PRO A 47 -0.59 -2.89 0.09
C PRO A 47 -1.13 -1.46 0.25
N MET A 48 -2.33 -1.19 -0.26
CA MET A 48 -2.94 0.14 -0.17
C MET A 48 -3.26 0.54 1.27
N LEU A 49 -3.78 -0.38 2.08
CA LEU A 49 -4.08 -0.11 3.49
C LEU A 49 -2.80 0.16 4.30
N LYS A 50 -1.71 -0.54 3.98
CA LYS A 50 -0.40 -0.29 4.59
C LYS A 50 0.09 1.12 4.29
N VAL A 51 -0.01 1.57 3.03
CA VAL A 51 0.35 2.94 2.64
C VAL A 51 -0.53 3.97 3.33
N LEU A 52 -1.84 3.76 3.39
CA LEU A 52 -2.75 4.66 4.13
C LEU A 52 -2.39 4.73 5.61
N SER A 53 -2.13 3.58 6.25
CA SER A 53 -1.71 3.53 7.65
C SER A 53 -0.42 4.30 7.90
N GLU A 54 0.60 4.13 7.04
CA GLU A 54 1.86 4.86 7.16
C GLU A 54 1.68 6.37 6.93
N ALA A 55 0.85 6.75 5.95
CA ALA A 55 0.52 8.14 5.68
C ALA A 55 -0.21 8.79 6.87
N THR A 56 -1.15 8.09 7.50
CA THR A 56 -1.84 8.56 8.71
C THR A 56 -0.88 8.69 9.88
N SER A 57 0.00 7.70 10.11
CA SER A 57 1.02 7.80 11.16
C SER A 57 1.96 8.99 10.93
N LYS A 58 2.37 9.23 9.68
CA LYS A 58 3.18 10.39 9.31
C LYS A 58 2.42 11.70 9.57
N PHE A 59 1.17 11.80 9.13
CA PHE A 59 0.34 12.98 9.36
C PHE A 59 0.25 13.35 10.85
N VAL A 60 0.01 12.36 11.72
CA VAL A 60 -0.05 12.57 13.16
C VAL A 60 1.30 12.95 13.76
N THR A 61 2.40 12.38 13.25
CA THR A 61 3.76 12.72 13.69
C THR A 61 4.10 14.17 13.31
N ASP A 62 3.72 14.59 12.10
CA ASP A 62 3.95 15.95 11.60
C ASP A 62 3.01 16.98 12.27
N ASN A 63 1.88 16.54 12.83
CA ASN A 63 0.86 17.37 13.50
C ASN A 63 0.54 16.82 14.90
N SER A 64 1.53 16.84 15.80
CA SER A 64 1.44 16.19 17.12
C SER A 64 0.27 16.64 18.01
N ASN A 65 -0.31 17.81 17.75
CA ASN A 65 -1.47 18.32 18.49
C ASN A 65 -2.81 17.74 18.02
N ASP A 66 -2.85 17.07 16.86
CA ASP A 66 -4.07 16.57 16.20
C ASP A 66 -4.26 15.05 16.36
N VAL A 67 -3.54 14.42 17.29
CA VAL A 67 -3.66 12.97 17.57
C VAL A 67 -5.09 12.61 17.95
N ASP A 68 -5.67 13.35 18.89
CA ASP A 68 -7.03 13.10 19.40
C ASP A 68 -8.07 13.35 18.30
N ASN A 69 -7.96 14.46 17.57
CA ASN A 69 -8.84 14.79 16.44
C ASN A 69 -8.83 13.68 15.37
N THR A 70 -7.64 13.16 15.04
CA THR A 70 -7.48 12.10 14.03
C THR A 70 -8.10 10.79 14.50
N THR A 71 -7.80 10.37 15.73
CA THR A 71 -8.28 9.09 16.28
C THR A 71 -9.79 9.11 16.55
N GLU A 72 -10.33 10.22 17.05
CA GLU A 72 -11.77 10.41 17.27
C GLU A 72 -12.54 10.40 15.95
N THR A 73 -12.01 11.03 14.90
CA THR A 73 -12.63 11.02 13.57
C THR A 73 -12.76 9.60 13.04
N LEU A 74 -11.66 8.82 13.03
CA LEU A 74 -11.67 7.44 12.57
C LEU A 74 -12.56 6.56 13.45
N GLY A 75 -12.52 6.75 14.77
CA GLY A 75 -13.38 6.04 15.73
C GLY A 75 -14.86 6.33 15.52
N THR A 76 -15.22 7.57 15.21
CA THR A 76 -16.61 7.98 14.93
C THR A 76 -17.10 7.33 13.63
N MET A 77 -16.29 7.35 12.57
CA MET A 77 -16.62 6.67 11.32
C MET A 77 -16.86 5.17 11.54
N ALA A 78 -16.00 4.51 12.32
CA ALA A 78 -16.16 3.10 12.65
C ALA A 78 -17.45 2.83 13.43
N LYS A 79 -17.78 3.67 14.43
CA LYS A 79 -19.02 3.55 15.21
C LYS A 79 -20.27 3.74 14.36
N VAL A 80 -20.27 4.70 13.43
CA VAL A 80 -21.38 4.91 12.50
C VAL A 80 -21.60 3.67 11.64
N CYS A 81 -20.53 3.14 11.03
CA CYS A 81 -20.59 1.90 10.25
C CYS A 81 -21.13 0.72 11.08
N LEU A 82 -20.62 0.54 12.31
CA LEU A 82 -21.08 -0.52 13.20
C LEU A 82 -22.57 -0.38 13.52
N ARG A 83 -23.02 0.83 13.89
CA ARG A 83 -24.42 1.10 14.22
C ARG A 83 -25.36 0.81 13.06
N MET A 84 -24.94 1.15 11.82
CA MET A 84 -25.71 0.83 10.61
C MET A 84 -25.82 -0.68 10.37
N LEU A 85 -24.76 -1.45 10.64
CA LEU A 85 -24.76 -2.91 10.50
C LEU A 85 -25.60 -3.59 11.59
N GLU A 86 -25.54 -3.10 12.82
CA GLU A 86 -26.29 -3.64 13.97
C GLU A 86 -27.78 -3.27 13.92
N ASN A 87 -28.11 -2.12 13.31
CA ASN A 87 -29.49 -1.63 13.22
C ASN A 87 -29.84 -1.31 11.75
N PRO A 88 -30.15 -2.32 10.92
CA PRO A 88 -30.43 -2.14 9.49
C PRO A 88 -31.71 -1.36 9.17
N LYS A 89 -32.51 -1.01 10.20
CA LYS A 89 -33.77 -0.28 10.08
C LYS A 89 -33.66 1.19 10.50
N LEU A 90 -32.45 1.67 10.83
CA LEU A 90 -32.15 3.10 10.83
C LEU A 90 -32.18 3.66 9.41
#